data_AF-A0A7C0VT77-F1
#
_entry.id   AF-A0A7C0VT77-F1
#
_cell.length_a   1.000
_cell.length_b   1.000
_cell.length_c   1.000
_cell.angle_alpha   90.00
_cell.angle_beta   90.00
_cell.angle_gamma   90.00
#
_symmetry.space_group_name_H-M   'P 1'
#
loop_
_entity.id
_entity.type
_entity.pdbx_description
1 polymer ?
#
loop_
_entity_poly.entity_id
_entity_poly.type
_entity_poly.pdbx_seq_one_letter_code
_entity_poly.pdbx_strand_id
1 'polypeptide(L)'
;MVLFGEEKDWKEFLCSPAQELLAELIEKAKIHRCAYTQADDVKVAQLWCALTEVARELKETQLKVERMEKAFKAISAMGEAEKRRVIEEKITDALRVKREEEKEEARKIVDTLMEF
;
A
#
# COMPACT_ATOMS: atom_id res chain seq x y z
N MET A 1 -47.85 -19.83 15.82
CA MET A 1 -48.01 -19.06 17.07
C MET A 1 -46.68 -19.12 17.80
N VAL A 2 -45.82 -18.12 17.61
CA VAL A 2 -44.50 -18.08 18.28
C VAL A 2 -44.72 -17.40 19.62
N LEU A 3 -44.57 -18.18 20.68
CA LEU A 3 -44.60 -17.73 22.07
C LEU A 3 -43.38 -16.84 22.33
N PHE A 4 -43.65 -15.62 22.78
CA PHE A 4 -42.72 -14.52 23.06
C PHE A 4 -41.45 -14.93 23.82
N GLY A 5 -40.38 -15.24 23.08
CA GLY A 5 -39.02 -14.92 23.49
C GLY A 5 -38.51 -13.89 22.49
N GLU A 6 -38.03 -12.75 22.96
CA GLU A 6 -37.37 -11.77 22.08
C GLU A 6 -36.24 -12.48 21.34
N GLU A 7 -36.34 -12.55 20.02
CA GLU A 7 -35.27 -13.07 19.17
C GLU A 7 -34.10 -12.08 19.33
N LYS A 8 -33.12 -12.43 20.16
CA LYS A 8 -31.95 -11.58 20.42
C LYS A 8 -31.27 -11.27 19.09
N ASP A 9 -31.03 -9.98 18.81
CA ASP A 9 -30.28 -9.59 17.63
C ASP A 9 -28.89 -10.22 17.73
N TRP A 10 -28.53 -11.03 16.73
CA TRP A 10 -27.24 -11.73 16.71
C TRP A 10 -26.05 -10.76 16.80
N LYS A 11 -26.25 -9.49 16.42
CA LYS A 11 -25.25 -8.43 16.51
C LYS A 11 -24.88 -8.11 17.96
N GLU A 12 -25.76 -8.37 18.94
CA GLU A 12 -25.46 -8.19 20.35
C GLU A 12 -24.36 -9.13 20.85
N PHE A 13 -24.08 -10.23 20.13
CA PHE A 13 -22.98 -11.14 20.42
C PHE A 13 -21.63 -10.68 19.84
N LEU A 14 -21.60 -9.63 19.03
CA LEU A 14 -20.36 -9.00 18.56
C LEU A 14 -19.79 -8.09 19.66
N CYS A 15 -18.47 -8.02 19.78
CA CYS A 15 -17.82 -7.00 20.60
C CYS A 15 -18.07 -5.59 20.00
N SER A 16 -18.05 -4.55 20.83
CA SER A 16 -18.36 -3.17 20.39
C SER A 16 -17.59 -2.73 19.13
N PRO A 17 -16.26 -2.97 19.01
CA PRO A 17 -15.53 -2.60 17.79
C PRO A 17 -16.03 -3.32 16.53
N ALA A 18 -16.46 -4.57 16.66
CA ALA A 18 -17.00 -5.33 15.53
C ALA A 18 -18.42 -4.85 15.15
N GLN A 19 -19.22 -4.39 16.10
CA GLN A 19 -20.50 -3.76 15.82
C GLN A 19 -20.34 -2.44 15.06
N GLU A 20 -19.37 -1.61 15.45
CA GLU A 20 -19.02 -0.36 14.77
C GLU A 20 -18.57 -0.63 13.32
N LEU A 21 -17.63 -1.56 13.13
CA LEU A 21 -17.18 -1.97 11.79
C LEU A 21 -18.32 -2.51 10.92
N LEU A 22 -19.22 -3.31 11.50
CA LEU A 22 -20.38 -3.81 10.78
C LEU A 22 -21.31 -2.67 10.34
N ALA A 23 -21.54 -1.68 11.22
CA ALA A 23 -22.35 -0.51 10.88
C ALA A 23 -21.73 0.30 9.74
N GLU A 24 -20.41 0.51 9.76
CA GLU A 24 -19.69 1.17 8.67
C GLU A 24 -19.80 0.40 7.34
N LEU A 25 -19.65 -0.93 7.37
CA LEU A 25 -19.80 -1.77 6.17
C LEU A 25 -21.21 -1.66 5.57
N ILE A 26 -22.24 -1.67 6.42
CA ILE A 26 -23.63 -1.50 6.00
C ILE A 26 -23.84 -0.10 5.40
N GLU A 27 -23.25 0.93 6.00
CA GLU A 27 -23.33 2.30 5.48
C GLU A 27 -22.70 2.42 4.10
N LYS A 28 -21.50 1.89 3.92
CA LYS A 28 -20.79 1.88 2.62
C LYS A 28 -21.60 1.17 1.54
N ALA A 29 -22.23 0.03 1.88
CA ALA A 29 -23.05 -0.72 0.94
C ALA A 29 -24.25 0.08 0.40
N LYS A 30 -24.72 1.14 1.08
CA LYS A 30 -25.87 1.95 0.64
C LYS A 30 -25.66 2.65 -0.70
N ILE A 31 -24.43 2.81 -1.18
CA ILE A 31 -24.21 3.31 -2.55
C ILE A 31 -24.87 2.41 -3.60
N HIS A 32 -25.03 1.12 -3.29
CA HIS A 32 -25.69 0.11 -4.13
C HIS A 32 -27.13 -0.16 -3.72
N ARG A 33 -27.76 0.74 -2.95
CA ARG A 33 -29.12 0.53 -2.41
C ARG A 33 -30.12 0.12 -3.47
N CYS A 34 -30.15 0.82 -4.60
CA CYS A 34 -31.06 0.51 -5.69
C CYS A 34 -30.90 -0.92 -6.23
N ALA A 35 -29.69 -1.50 -6.17
CA ALA A 35 -29.45 -2.86 -6.62
C ALA A 35 -29.92 -3.88 -5.59
N TYR A 36 -29.45 -3.80 -4.35
CA TYR A 36 -29.76 -4.85 -3.36
C TYR A 36 -31.22 -4.85 -2.90
N THR A 37 -31.94 -3.72 -2.96
CA THR A 37 -33.37 -3.70 -2.60
C THR A 37 -34.27 -4.35 -3.62
N GLN A 38 -33.77 -4.61 -4.83
CA GLN A 38 -34.50 -5.29 -5.90
C GLN A 38 -34.20 -6.80 -5.96
N ALA A 39 -33.30 -7.29 -5.12
CA ALA A 39 -32.95 -8.70 -5.08
C ALA A 39 -33.99 -9.53 -4.30
N ASP A 40 -34.13 -10.81 -4.67
CA ASP A 40 -35.00 -11.76 -3.97
C ASP A 40 -34.61 -11.91 -2.49
N ASP A 41 -33.31 -11.92 -2.19
CA ASP A 41 -32.76 -11.84 -0.85
C ASP A 41 -31.97 -10.55 -0.66
N VAL A 42 -32.64 -9.55 -0.11
CA VAL A 42 -32.08 -8.22 0.17
C VAL A 42 -30.87 -8.29 1.10
N LYS A 43 -30.88 -9.19 2.10
CA LYS A 43 -29.80 -9.28 3.11
C LYS A 43 -28.53 -9.87 2.49
N VAL A 44 -28.69 -10.93 1.70
CA VAL A 44 -27.58 -11.55 0.97
C VAL A 44 -27.03 -10.59 -0.09
N ALA A 45 -27.91 -9.91 -0.84
CA ALA A 45 -27.46 -8.92 -1.82
C ALA A 45 -26.72 -7.74 -1.17
N GLN A 46 -27.20 -7.24 -0.03
CA GLN A 46 -26.52 -6.19 0.73
C GLN A 46 -25.13 -6.62 1.20
N LEU A 47 -24.97 -7.87 1.63
CA LEU A 47 -23.67 -8.44 1.99
C LEU A 47 -22.71 -8.45 0.79
N TRP A 48 -23.16 -8.88 -0.38
CA TRP A 48 -22.33 -8.87 -1.60
C TRP A 48 -21.95 -7.44 -2.03
N CYS A 49 -22.86 -6.48 -1.90
CA CYS A 49 -22.56 -5.07 -2.12
C CYS A 49 -21.49 -4.56 -1.14
N ALA A 50 -21.58 -4.89 0.15
CA ALA A 50 -20.57 -4.53 1.13
C ALA A 50 -19.20 -5.14 0.80
N LEU A 51 -19.16 -6.42 0.43
CA LEU A 51 -17.93 -7.11 0.02
C LEU A 51 -17.30 -6.49 -1.25
N THR A 52 -18.13 -6.02 -2.18
CA THR A 52 -17.67 -5.33 -3.38
C THR A 52 -16.97 -4.01 -3.02
N GLU A 53 -17.51 -3.25 -2.08
CA GLU A 53 -16.88 -2.02 -1.59
C GLU A 53 -15.55 -2.29 -0.86
N VAL A 54 -15.50 -3.33 -0.03
CA VAL A 54 -14.25 -3.75 0.62
C VAL A 54 -13.19 -4.15 -0.41
N ALA A 55 -13.57 -4.92 -1.44
CA ALA A 55 -12.65 -5.32 -2.50
C ALA A 55 -12.15 -4.11 -3.33
N ARG A 56 -13.01 -3.10 -3.53
CA ARG A 56 -12.63 -1.84 -4.18
C ARG A 56 -11.61 -1.07 -3.35
N GLU A 57 -11.88 -0.87 -2.05
CA GLU A 57 -10.96 -0.18 -1.13
C GLU A 57 -9.61 -0.90 -1.01
N LEU A 58 -9.61 -2.24 -1.00
CA LEU A 58 -8.39 -3.04 -0.99
C LEU A 58 -7.55 -2.80 -2.25
N LYS A 59 -8.19 -2.82 -3.44
CA LYS A 59 -7.51 -2.53 -4.71
C LYS A 59 -6.95 -1.11 -4.76
N GLU A 60 -7.72 -0.12 -4.31
CA GLU A 60 -7.25 1.27 -4.22
C GLU A 60 -6.05 1.40 -3.28
N THR A 61 -6.06 0.68 -2.16
CA THR A 61 -4.96 0.66 -1.19
C THR A 61 -3.71 0.01 -1.78
N GLN A 62 -3.85 -1.15 -2.43
CA GLN A 62 -2.76 -1.83 -3.13
C GLN A 62 -2.11 -0.94 -4.19
N LEU A 63 -2.92 -0.22 -4.97
CA LEU A 63 -2.41 0.71 -5.98
C LEU A 63 -1.63 1.89 -5.35
N LYS A 64 -2.10 2.40 -4.20
CA LYS A 64 -1.37 3.45 -3.47
C LYS A 64 -0.02 2.92 -2.96
N VAL A 65 0.01 1.71 -2.40
CA VAL A 65 1.25 1.05 -1.96
C VAL A 65 2.20 0.85 -3.12
N GLU A 66 1.74 0.32 -4.26
CA GLU A 66 2.57 0.11 -5.45
C GLU A 66 3.20 1.43 -5.95
N ARG A 67 2.43 2.52 -5.94
CA ARG A 67 2.95 3.86 -6.30
C ARG A 67 4.01 4.33 -5.33
N MET A 68 3.81 4.13 -4.03
CA MET A 68 4.79 4.48 -3.00
C MET A 68 6.07 3.66 -3.16
N GLU A 69 5.98 2.35 -3.41
CA GLU A 69 7.14 1.49 -3.65
C GLU A 69 7.95 1.96 -4.86
N LYS A 70 7.30 2.34 -5.95
CA LYS A 70 7.98 2.90 -7.13
C LYS A 70 8.70 4.21 -6.79
N ALA A 71 8.04 5.10 -6.05
CA ALA A 71 8.65 6.35 -5.61
C ALA A 71 9.86 6.11 -4.70
N PHE A 72 9.76 5.20 -3.73
CA PHE A 72 10.87 4.87 -2.83
C PHE A 72 12.04 4.21 -3.57
N LYS A 73 11.78 3.34 -4.55
CA LYS A 73 12.84 2.79 -5.42
C LYS A 73 13.54 3.88 -6.22
N ALA A 74 12.80 4.85 -6.76
CA ALA A 74 13.38 5.98 -7.47
C ALA A 74 14.24 6.86 -6.54
N ILE A 75 13.75 7.17 -5.34
CA ILE A 75 14.50 7.93 -4.33
C ILE A 75 15.79 7.19 -3.93
N SER A 76 15.70 5.89 -3.69
CA SER A 76 16.87 5.06 -3.36
C SER A 76 17.89 5.07 -4.51
N ALA A 77 17.47 4.90 -5.76
CA ALA A 77 18.35 4.96 -6.91
C ALA A 77 19.02 6.34 -7.09
N MET A 78 18.29 7.43 -6.83
CA MET A 78 18.85 8.78 -6.82
C MET A 78 19.90 8.95 -5.71
N GLY A 79 19.61 8.42 -4.52
CA GLY A 79 20.55 8.43 -3.40
C GLY A 79 21.85 7.68 -3.71
N GLU A 80 21.76 6.50 -4.33
CA GLU A 80 22.93 5.72 -4.76
C GLU A 80 23.73 6.43 -5.86
N ALA A 81 23.05 7.05 -6.83
CA ALA A 81 23.71 7.82 -7.87
C ALA A 81 24.47 9.04 -7.29
N GLU A 82 23.87 9.73 -6.33
CA GLU A 82 24.52 10.85 -5.67
C GLU A 82 25.67 10.40 -4.74
N LYS A 83 25.50 9.30 -4.00
CA LYS A 83 26.58 8.66 -3.21
C LYS A 83 27.78 8.38 -4.12
N ARG A 84 27.55 7.73 -5.27
CA ARG A 84 28.58 7.44 -6.26
C ARG A 84 29.26 8.71 -6.76
N ARG A 85 28.47 9.72 -7.17
CA ARG A 85 28.99 11.01 -7.66
C ARG A 85 29.93 11.68 -6.64
N VAL A 86 29.51 11.71 -5.36
CA VAL A 86 30.30 12.31 -4.28
C VAL A 86 31.59 11.53 -4.01
N ILE A 87 31.54 10.19 -4.08
CA ILE A 87 32.75 9.36 -3.94
C ILE A 87 33.70 9.59 -5.12
N GLU A 88 33.19 9.62 -6.36
CA GLU A 88 33.98 9.92 -7.57
C GLU A 88 34.68 11.28 -7.47
N GLU A 89 33.96 12.32 -7.06
CA GLU A 89 34.49 13.67 -6.86
C GLU A 89 35.63 13.67 -5.83
N LYS A 90 35.40 13.06 -4.66
CA LYS A 90 36.40 12.97 -3.58
C LYS A 90 37.65 12.18 -3.98
N ILE A 91 37.50 11.06 -4.67
CA ILE A 91 38.63 10.23 -5.11
C ILE A 91 39.44 10.94 -6.19
N THR A 92 38.77 11.57 -7.16
CA THR A 92 39.42 12.33 -8.23
C THR A 92 40.24 13.49 -7.66
N ASP A 93 39.67 14.22 -6.70
CA ASP A 93 40.35 15.32 -6.00
C ASP A 93 41.54 14.81 -5.16
N ALA A 94 41.35 13.74 -4.40
CA ALA A 94 42.38 13.16 -3.53
C ALA A 94 43.59 12.64 -4.33
N LEU A 95 43.34 11.96 -5.44
CA LEU A 95 44.37 11.39 -6.30
C LEU A 95 44.95 12.41 -7.29
N ARG A 96 44.40 13.63 -7.36
CA ARG A 96 44.79 14.68 -8.32
C ARG A 96 44.88 14.15 -9.76
N VAL A 97 43.91 13.32 -10.12
CA VAL A 97 43.87 12.58 -11.38
C VAL A 97 43.92 13.56 -12.57
N LYS A 98 44.91 13.38 -13.45
CA LYS A 98 45.07 14.21 -14.67
C LYS A 98 45.17 13.39 -15.94
N ARG A 99 45.58 12.11 -15.85
CA ARG A 99 45.77 11.21 -16.99
C ARG A 99 44.64 10.17 -17.09
N GLU A 100 44.42 9.62 -18.28
CA GLU A 100 43.35 8.64 -18.50
C GLU A 100 43.57 7.32 -17.75
N GLU A 101 44.82 6.87 -17.59
CA GLU A 101 45.14 5.67 -16.80
C GLU A 101 44.77 5.84 -15.31
N GLU A 102 44.98 7.05 -14.77
CA GLU A 102 44.62 7.40 -13.39
C GLU A 102 43.09 7.51 -13.19
N LYS A 103 42.33 7.84 -14.25
CA LYS A 103 40.85 7.85 -14.20
C LYS A 103 40.29 6.43 -14.14
N GLU A 104 40.90 5.49 -14.84
CA GLU A 104 40.50 4.09 -14.80
C GLU A 104 40.78 3.47 -13.42
N GLU A 105 41.91 3.83 -12.81
CA GLU A 105 42.26 3.40 -11.45
C GLU A 105 41.31 4.01 -10.39
N ALA A 106 40.98 5.30 -10.52
CA ALA A 106 40.00 5.97 -9.67
C ALA A 106 38.60 5.35 -9.77
N ARG A 107 38.16 4.93 -10.97
CA ARG A 107 36.88 4.21 -11.16
C ARG A 107 36.84 2.88 -10.42
N LYS A 108 37.91 2.08 -10.49
CA LYS A 108 37.99 0.80 -9.75
C LYS A 108 37.90 0.99 -8.24
N ILE A 109 38.48 2.07 -7.71
CA ILE A 109 38.39 2.41 -6.29
C ILE A 109 36.96 2.80 -5.94
N VAL A 110 36.29 3.62 -6.76
CA VAL A 110 34.88 3.99 -6.57
C VAL A 110 33.98 2.76 -6.58
N ASP A 111 34.16 1.85 -7.56
CA ASP A 111 33.36 0.62 -7.65
C ASP A 111 33.54 -0.25 -6.40
N THR A 112 34.79 -0.42 -5.93
CA THR A 112 35.08 -1.14 -4.67
C THR A 112 34.40 -0.48 -3.47
N LEU A 113 34.39 0.85 -3.39
CA LEU A 113 33.75 1.59 -2.29
C LEU A 113 32.22 1.56 -2.34
N MET A 114 31.63 1.33 -3.52
CA MET A 114 30.18 1.18 -3.68
C MET A 114 29.68 -0.22 -3.29
N GLU A 115 30.58 -1.21 -3.16
CA GLU A 115 30.25 -2.57 -2.69
C GLU A 115 30.14 -2.67 -1.15
N PHE A 116 30.57 -1.64 -0.40
CA PHE A 116 30.46 -1.53 1.07
C PHE A 116 29.35 -0.55 1.52
#